data_AF-A0A2U2N9D1-F1
#
_entry.id   AF-A0A2U2N9D1-F1
#
_cell.length_a   1.000
_cell.length_b   1.000
_cell.length_c   1.000
_cell.angle_alpha   90.00
_cell.angle_beta   90.00
_cell.angle_gamma   90.00
#
_symmetry.space_group_name_H-M   'P 1'
#
loop_
_entity.id
_entity.type
_entity.pdbx_description
1 polymer ?
#
loop_
_entity_poly.entity_id
_entity_poly.type
_entity_poly.pdbx_seq_one_letter_code
_entity_poly.pdbx_strand_id
1 'polypeptide(L)'
;MPQPAAGYQPQYPATNPADTGSFGWAVLGFFVPLVGLILYLVWKTEKPLSAKKAGMGALVSVIVAIVFYALIFVIMLIAASAASSY
;
A
#
# COMPACT_ATOMS: atom_id res chain seq x y z
N MET A 1 -34.62 -42.09 -23.94
CA MET A 1 -34.02 -40.76 -24.22
C MET A 1 -32.97 -40.46 -23.16
N PRO A 2 -31.67 -40.34 -23.51
CA PRO A 2 -30.61 -40.01 -22.56
C PRO A 2 -30.73 -38.55 -22.09
N GLN A 3 -30.46 -38.30 -20.80
CA GLN A 3 -30.44 -36.95 -20.21
C GLN A 3 -29.33 -36.10 -20.87
N PRO A 4 -29.57 -34.81 -21.18
CA PRO A 4 -28.52 -33.91 -21.63
C PRO A 4 -27.47 -33.78 -20.53
N ALA A 5 -26.22 -34.08 -20.87
CA ALA A 5 -25.08 -33.96 -19.96
C ALA A 5 -25.04 -32.54 -19.37
N ALA A 6 -25.11 -32.43 -18.04
CA ALA A 6 -24.98 -31.17 -17.34
C ALA A 6 -23.64 -30.54 -17.73
N GLY A 7 -23.70 -29.40 -18.42
CA GLY A 7 -22.51 -28.69 -18.88
C GLY A 7 -21.61 -28.35 -17.71
N TYR A 8 -20.35 -28.77 -17.79
CA TYR A 8 -19.30 -28.35 -16.87
C TYR A 8 -19.11 -26.84 -17.04
N GLN A 9 -19.66 -26.05 -16.13
CA GLN A 9 -19.34 -24.62 -16.02
C GLN A 9 -18.01 -24.52 -15.27
N PRO A 10 -16.92 -24.05 -15.89
CA PRO A 10 -15.67 -23.83 -15.18
C PRO A 10 -15.91 -22.76 -14.11
N GLN A 11 -15.74 -23.13 -12.84
CA GLN A 11 -15.77 -22.19 -11.72
C GLN A 11 -14.55 -21.27 -11.83
N TYR A 12 -14.69 -20.13 -12.49
CA TYR A 12 -13.71 -19.06 -12.43
C TYR A 12 -13.55 -18.68 -10.96
N PRO A 13 -12.32 -18.46 -10.43
CA PRO A 13 -12.16 -17.91 -9.10
C PRO A 13 -12.98 -16.64 -9.05
N ALA A 14 -13.93 -16.54 -8.11
CA ALA A 14 -14.81 -15.39 -7.98
C ALA A 14 -13.95 -14.15 -7.75
N THR A 15 -13.62 -13.43 -8.82
CA THR A 15 -12.98 -12.13 -8.76
C THR A 15 -13.98 -11.22 -8.08
N ASN A 16 -13.73 -10.90 -6.81
CA ASN A 16 -14.52 -9.90 -6.10
C ASN A 16 -14.47 -8.63 -6.95
N PRO A 17 -15.58 -8.15 -7.54
CA PRO A 17 -15.56 -6.99 -8.44
C PRO A 17 -15.06 -5.73 -7.73
N ALA A 18 -15.04 -5.73 -6.40
CA ALA A 18 -14.46 -4.68 -5.58
C ALA A 18 -12.93 -4.79 -5.37
N ASP A 19 -12.26 -5.89 -5.72
CA ASP A 19 -10.80 -6.03 -5.68
C ASP A 19 -10.15 -5.60 -6.99
N THR A 20 -10.36 -4.33 -7.35
CA THR A 20 -9.82 -3.74 -8.58
C THR A 20 -8.34 -3.40 -8.46
N GLY A 21 -7.83 -3.26 -7.23
CA GLY A 21 -6.53 -2.67 -6.99
C GLY A 21 -6.44 -1.28 -7.62
N SER A 22 -7.41 -0.39 -7.38
CA SER A 22 -7.32 0.99 -7.88
C SER A 22 -6.09 1.73 -7.32
N PHE A 23 -5.58 2.70 -8.09
CA PHE A 23 -4.49 3.56 -7.66
C PHE A 23 -4.82 4.34 -6.37
N GLY A 24 -6.10 4.64 -6.14
CA GLY A 24 -6.55 5.33 -4.93
C GLY A 24 -6.14 4.65 -3.61
N TRP A 25 -5.99 3.32 -3.61
CA TRP A 25 -5.51 2.58 -2.43
C TRP A 25 -4.07 2.94 -2.07
N ALA A 26 -3.20 3.12 -3.08
CA ALA A 26 -1.83 3.55 -2.85
C ALA A 26 -1.76 4.99 -2.34
N VAL A 27 -2.60 5.88 -2.88
CA VAL A 27 -2.68 7.27 -2.41
C VAL A 27 -3.15 7.34 -0.95
N LEU A 28 -4.19 6.58 -0.60
CA LEU A 28 -4.69 6.49 0.77
C LEU A 28 -3.60 5.99 1.74
N GLY A 29 -2.90 4.92 1.36
CA GLY A 29 -1.78 4.40 2.16
C GLY A 29 -0.64 5.40 2.28
N PHE A 30 -0.38 6.21 1.26
CA PHE A 30 0.67 7.22 1.29
C PHE A 30 0.38 8.38 2.26
N PHE A 31 -0.85 8.91 2.25
CA PHE A 31 -1.22 10.02 3.14
C PHE A 31 -1.49 9.57 4.58
N VAL A 32 -1.96 8.33 4.78
CA VAL A 32 -2.24 7.77 6.10
C VAL A 32 -1.60 6.37 6.23
N PRO A 33 -0.28 6.30 6.51
CA PRO A 33 0.47 5.04 6.52
C PRO A 33 -0.12 3.97 7.43
N LEU A 34 -0.61 4.37 8.61
CA LEU A 34 -1.21 3.43 9.57
C LEU A 34 -2.46 2.76 9.00
N VAL A 35 -3.33 3.54 8.34
CA VAL A 35 -4.54 3.03 7.69
C VAL A 35 -4.16 2.12 6.52
N GLY A 36 -3.18 2.50 5.70
CA GLY A 36 -2.68 1.66 4.61
C GLY A 36 -2.13 0.30 5.08
N LEU A 37 -1.43 0.27 6.22
CA LEU A 37 -0.93 -0.98 6.82
C LEU A 37 -2.07 -1.84 7.39
N ILE A 38 -3.05 -1.23 8.06
CA ILE A 38 -4.24 -1.94 8.56
C ILE A 38 -5.03 -2.55 7.39
N LEU A 39 -5.31 -1.78 6.33
CA LEU A 39 -5.99 -2.30 5.14
C LEU A 39 -5.22 -3.45 4.48
N TYR A 40 -3.88 -3.35 4.42
CA TYR A 40 -3.05 -4.43 3.89
C TYR A 40 -3.24 -5.73 4.67
N LEU A 41 -3.31 -5.67 6.00
CA LEU A 41 -3.52 -6.85 6.85
C LEU A 41 -4.95 -7.37 6.78
N VAL A 42 -5.95 -6.49 6.88
CA VAL A 42 -7.38 -6.83 6.86
C VAL A 42 -7.77 -7.46 5.53
N TRP A 43 -7.26 -6.95 4.40
CA TRP A 43 -7.61 -7.44 3.07
C TRP A 43 -6.62 -8.44 2.48
N LYS A 44 -5.66 -8.94 3.27
CA LYS A 44 -4.64 -9.89 2.82
C LYS A 44 -5.24 -11.15 2.18
N THR A 45 -6.39 -11.61 2.67
CA THR A 45 -7.07 -12.83 2.19
C THR A 45 -8.26 -12.53 1.27
N GLU A 46 -8.95 -11.41 1.46
CA GLU A 46 -10.20 -11.11 0.76
C GLU A 46 -10.05 -10.24 -0.50
N LYS A 47 -9.08 -9.30 -0.50
CA LYS A 47 -8.85 -8.34 -1.59
C LYS A 47 -7.33 -8.10 -1.79
N PRO A 48 -6.56 -9.12 -2.17
CA PRO A 48 -5.10 -9.06 -2.19
C PRO A 48 -4.52 -8.00 -3.13
N LEU A 49 -5.20 -7.65 -4.23
CA LEU A 49 -4.73 -6.59 -5.15
C LEU A 49 -4.82 -5.21 -4.49
N SER A 50 -5.96 -4.90 -3.89
CA SER A 50 -6.20 -3.63 -3.19
C SER A 50 -5.33 -3.52 -1.94
N ALA A 51 -5.20 -4.60 -1.17
CA ALA A 51 -4.29 -4.71 -0.04
C ALA A 51 -2.86 -4.36 -0.45
N LYS A 52 -2.34 -4.98 -1.51
CA LYS A 52 -0.96 -4.76 -1.97
C LYS A 52 -0.70 -3.31 -2.35
N LYS A 53 -1.65 -2.63 -3.00
CA LYS A 53 -1.50 -1.21 -3.35
C LYS A 53 -1.53 -0.29 -2.13
N ALA A 54 -2.45 -0.52 -1.19
CA ALA A 54 -2.49 0.23 0.07
C ALA A 54 -1.20 0.06 0.89
N GLY A 55 -0.72 -1.18 1.02
CA GLY A 55 0.53 -1.49 1.70
C GLY A 55 1.76 -0.87 1.03
N MET A 56 1.82 -0.87 -0.32
CA MET A 56 2.91 -0.19 -1.04
C MET A 56 2.89 1.32 -0.84
N GLY A 57 1.71 1.96 -0.88
CA GLY A 57 1.58 3.38 -0.57
C GLY A 57 2.08 3.73 0.84
N ALA A 58 1.67 2.92 1.84
CA ALA A 58 2.12 3.06 3.22
C ALA A 58 3.64 2.90 3.35
N LEU A 59 4.22 1.86 2.76
CA LEU A 59 5.66 1.63 2.80
C LEU A 59 6.45 2.79 2.18
N VAL A 60 6.03 3.28 1.01
CA VAL A 60 6.67 4.43 0.34
C VAL A 60 6.61 5.67 1.22
N SER A 61 5.48 5.97 1.87
CA SER A 61 5.37 7.14 2.74
C SER A 61 6.33 7.11 3.94
N VAL A 62 6.51 5.92 4.54
CA VAL A 62 7.44 5.75 5.67
C VAL A 62 8.88 5.97 5.21
N ILE A 63 9.26 5.41 4.06
CA ILE A 63 10.61 5.58 3.50
C ILE A 63 10.87 7.05 3.17
N VAL A 64 9.92 7.72 2.51
CA VAL A 64 10.04 9.15 2.18
C VAL A 64 10.19 9.99 3.44
N ALA A 65 9.40 9.72 4.48
CA ALA A 65 9.49 10.44 5.75
C ALA A 65 10.88 10.26 6.39
N ILE A 66 11.40 9.03 6.44
CA ILE A 66 12.73 8.74 7.00
C ILE A 66 13.83 9.50 6.24
N VAL A 67 13.82 9.43 4.91
CA VAL A 67 14.81 10.12 4.07
C VAL A 67 14.72 11.64 4.28
N PHE A 68 13.50 12.19 4.32
CA PHE A 68 13.29 13.62 4.51
C PHE A 68 13.79 14.09 5.88
N TYR A 69 13.46 13.38 6.97
CA TYR A 69 13.97 13.69 8.31
C TYR A 69 15.50 13.56 8.40
N ALA A 70 16.09 12.54 7.76
CA ALA A 70 17.54 12.38 7.73
C ALA A 70 18.25 13.55 7.02
N LEU A 71 17.73 14.00 5.88
CA LEU A 71 18.26 15.15 5.16
C LEU A 71 18.17 16.43 5.98
N ILE A 72 17.02 16.72 6.57
CA ILE A 72 16.85 17.89 7.44
C ILE A 72 17.79 17.82 8.64
N PHE A 73 17.93 16.65 9.26
CA PHE A 73 18.83 16.46 10.40
C PHE A 73 20.28 16.78 10.03
N VAL A 74 20.78 16.30 8.89
CA VAL A 74 22.14 16.62 8.41
C VAL A 74 22.31 18.11 8.14
N ILE A 75 21.34 18.74 7.48
CA ILE A 75 21.37 20.19 7.22
C ILE A 75 21.42 20.98 8.54
N MET A 76 20.58 20.60 9.51
CA MET A 76 20.53 21.24 10.82
C MET A 76 21.82 21.05 11.61
N LEU A 77 22.46 19.87 11.53
CA LEU A 77 23.76 19.64 12.16
C LEU A 77 24.85 20.54 11.57
N ILE A 78 24.90 20.65 10.24
CA ILE A 78 25.87 21.53 9.56
C ILE A 78 25.60 22.99 9.95
N ALA A 79 24.35 23.43 9.90
CA ALA A 79 23.98 24.80 10.28
C ALA A 79 24.32 25.10 11.75
N ALA A 80 24.04 24.18 12.67
CA ALA A 80 24.37 24.32 14.09
C ALA A 80 25.89 24.38 14.33
N SER A 81 26.67 23.54 13.65
CA SER A 81 28.14 23.58 13.75
C SER A 81 28.72 24.91 13.26
N ALA A 82 28.18 25.47 12.17
CA ALA A 82 28.61 26.76 11.64
C ALA A 82 28.24 27.92 12.58
N ALA A 83 27.06 27.87 13.22
CA ALA A 83 26.65 28.87 14.20
C ALA A 83 27.51 28.84 15.47
N SER A 84 27.95 27.65 15.92
CA SER A 84 28.83 27.52 17.10
C SER A 84 30.28 27.99 16.89
N SER A 85 30.67 28.27 15.64
CA SER A 85 32.00 28.77 15.30
C SER A 85 32.13 30.31 15.20
N TYR A 86 31.02 31.04 15.41
CA TYR A 86 31.00 32.51 15.56
C TYR A 86 30.77 32.90 17.02
#